data_AF-A0A640SRA5-F1
#
_entry.id   AF-A0A640SRA5-F1
#
_cell.length_a   1.000
_cell.length_b   1.000
_cell.length_c   1.000
_cell.angle_alpha   90.00
_cell.angle_beta   90.00
_cell.angle_gamma   90.00
#
_symmetry.space_group_name_H-M   'P 1'
#
loop_
_entity.id
_entity.type
_entity.pdbx_description
1 polymer ?
#
loop_
_entity_poly.entity_id
_entity_poly.type
_entity_poly.pdbx_seq_one_letter_code
_entity_poly.pdbx_strand_id
1 'polypeptide(L)' 'MATADELDRLRAARGARFDALFLKLMTAHHQGAVFMATEVLSEGNNALVEEMASEVIAQQGAEIGRMRRIQAELTP' A
#
# COMPACT_ATOMS: atom_id res chain seq x y z
N MET A 1 -6.64 0.88 6.33
CA MET A 1 -6.48 -0.59 6.28
C MET A 1 -7.76 -1.21 5.78
N ALA A 2 -7.69 -2.38 5.11
CA ALA A 2 -8.88 -3.05 4.61
C ALA A 2 -9.78 -3.52 5.76
N THR A 3 -11.10 -3.38 5.60
CA THR A 3 -12.08 -3.95 6.54
C THR A 3 -12.28 -5.45 6.31
N ALA A 4 -12.94 -6.14 7.25
CA ALA A 4 -13.30 -7.55 7.08
C ALA A 4 -14.13 -7.78 5.81
N ASP A 5 -15.14 -6.93 5.58
CA ASP A 5 -16.00 -7.00 4.39
C ASP A 5 -15.21 -6.79 3.09
N GLU A 6 -14.23 -5.88 3.09
CA GLU A 6 -13.35 -5.66 1.93
C GLU A 6 -12.48 -6.89 1.64
N LEU A 7 -11.96 -7.54 2.69
CA LEU A 7 -11.20 -8.78 2.56
C LEU A 7 -12.07 -9.94 2.06
N ASP A 8 -13.32 -10.04 2.52
CA ASP A 8 -14.26 -11.06 2.03
C ASP A 8 -14.62 -10.85 0.56
N ARG A 9 -14.84 -9.60 0.16
CA ARG A 9 -15.03 -9.23 -1.25
C ARG A 9 -13.80 -9.56 -2.10
N LEU A 10 -12.60 -9.35 -1.57
CA LEU A 10 -11.35 -9.70 -2.24
C LEU A 10 -11.23 -11.23 -2.41
N ARG A 11 -11.49 -12.01 -1.36
CA ARG A 11 -11.48 -13.48 -1.40
C ARG A 11 -12.47 -14.05 -2.41
N ALA A 12 -13.62 -13.40 -2.60
CA ALA A 12 -14.63 -13.81 -3.55
C ALA A 12 -14.34 -13.37 -5.00
N ALA A 13 -13.51 -12.35 -5.21
CA ALA A 13 -13.22 -11.80 -6.54
C ALA A 13 -12.34 -12.74 -7.38
N ARG A 14 -12.47 -12.68 -8.71
CA ARG A 14 -11.68 -13.45 -9.69
C ARG A 14 -11.32 -12.58 -10.89
N GLY A 15 -10.24 -12.94 -11.59
CA GLY A 15 -9.77 -12.26 -12.80
C GLY A 15 -9.62 -10.75 -12.61
N ALA A 16 -9.99 -9.95 -13.62
CA ALA A 16 -9.85 -8.49 -13.60
C ALA A 16 -10.51 -7.81 -12.38
N ARG A 17 -11.59 -8.38 -11.84
CA ARG A 17 -12.23 -7.85 -10.62
C ARG A 17 -11.37 -8.05 -9.38
N PHE A 18 -10.65 -9.18 -9.30
CA PHE A 18 -9.67 -9.41 -8.25
C PHE A 18 -8.53 -8.41 -8.39
N ASP A 19 -7.96 -8.27 -9.59
CA ASP A 19 -6.82 -7.38 -9.84
C ASP A 19 -7.14 -5.94 -9.44
N ALA A 20 -8.30 -5.41 -9.89
CA ALA A 20 -8.74 -4.06 -9.56
C ALA A 20 -8.94 -3.86 -8.04
N LEU A 21 -9.53 -4.85 -7.34
CA LEU A 21 -9.78 -4.75 -5.91
C LEU A 21 -8.49 -4.89 -5.10
N PHE A 22 -7.60 -5.81 -5.49
CA PHE A 22 -6.28 -5.98 -4.88
C PHE A 22 -5.45 -4.70 -4.98
N LEU A 23 -5.33 -4.13 -6.19
CA LEU A 23 -4.57 -2.90 -6.42
C LEU A 23 -5.14 -1.72 -5.62
N LYS A 24 -6.47 -1.60 -5.55
CA LYS A 24 -7.12 -0.56 -4.73
C LYS A 24 -6.77 -0.70 -3.26
N LEU A 25 -6.93 -1.90 -2.70
CA LEU A 25 -6.72 -2.15 -1.27
C LEU A 25 -5.23 -2.04 -0.89
N MET A 26 -4.33 -2.57 -1.71
CA MET A 26 -2.89 -2.52 -1.44
C MET A 26 -2.30 -1.14 -1.63
N THR A 27 -2.81 -0.35 -2.58
CA THR A 27 -2.43 1.07 -2.67
C THR A 27 -2.79 1.81 -1.38
N ALA A 28 -4.01 1.64 -0.86
CA ALA A 28 -4.45 2.27 0.38
C ALA A 28 -3.67 1.77 1.61
N HIS A 29 -3.38 0.47 1.67
CA HIS A 29 -2.54 -0.15 2.72
C HIS A 29 -1.15 0.50 2.76
N HIS A 30 -0.48 0.57 1.60
CA HIS A 30 0.86 1.14 1.48
C HIS A 30 0.89 2.63 1.80
N GLN A 31 -0.12 3.40 1.38
CA GLN A 31 -0.23 4.81 1.75
C GLN A 31 -0.29 4.99 3.27
N GLY A 32 -1.02 4.12 3.97
CA GLY A 32 -1.04 4.09 5.43
C GLY A 32 0.34 3.78 6.03
N ALA A 33 1.06 2.81 5.47
CA ALA A 33 2.42 2.47 5.91
C ALA A 33 3.41 3.63 5.72
N VAL A 34 3.36 4.31 4.57
CA VAL A 34 4.20 5.50 4.28
C VAL A 34 3.88 6.64 5.26
N PHE A 35 2.59 6.88 5.54
CA PHE A 35 2.19 7.88 6.53
C PHE A 35 2.78 7.57 7.90
N MET A 36 2.57 6.37 8.43
CA MET A 36 3.12 5.97 9.75
C MET A 36 4.65 6.03 9.79
N ALA A 37 5.34 5.60 8.73
CA ALA A 37 6.79 5.69 8.65
C ALA A 37 7.29 7.14 8.62
N THR A 38 6.54 8.05 8.01
CA THR A 38 6.88 9.49 8.00
C THR A 38 6.72 10.11 9.40
N GLU A 39 5.70 9.70 10.16
CA GLU A 39 5.53 10.11 11.56
C GLU A 39 6.69 9.62 12.42
N VAL A 40 7.10 8.36 12.24
CA VAL A 40 8.28 7.77 12.93
C VAL A 40 9.55 8.59 12.67
N LEU A 41 9.78 9.07 11.44
CA LEU A 41 10.94 9.91 11.14
C LEU A 41 10.85 11.32 11.74
N SER A 42 9.64 11.81 12.01
CA SER A 42 9.41 13.16 12.55
C SER A 42 9.53 13.21 14.07
N GLU A 43 9.23 12.10 14.75
CA GLU A 43 9.17 12.01 16.22
C GLU A 43 10.19 11.03 16.83
N GLY A 44 10.90 10.27 15.99
CA GLY A 44 11.79 9.18 16.38
C GLY A 44 13.08 9.62 17.08
N ASN A 45 13.68 8.68 17.81
CA ASN A 45 15.01 8.84 18.41
C ASN A 45 15.84 7.55 18.37
N ASN A 46 15.46 6.60 17.52
CA ASN A 46 16.11 5.30 17.40
C ASN A 46 16.54 5.08 15.95
N ALA A 47 17.84 5.12 15.72
CA ALA A 47 18.43 5.06 14.38
C ALA A 47 18.02 3.81 13.58
N LEU A 48 17.86 2.65 14.22
CA LEU A 48 17.45 1.42 13.53
C LEU A 48 15.98 1.50 13.09
N VAL A 49 15.13 2.10 13.91
CA VAL A 49 13.71 2.30 13.59
C VAL A 49 13.54 3.34 12.49
N GLU A 50 14.36 4.40 12.50
CA GLU A 50 14.40 5.43 11.46
C GLU A 50 14.92 4.88 10.11
N GLU A 51 15.93 4.01 10.14
CA GLU A 51 16.41 3.31 8.95
C GLU A 51 15.29 2.47 8.32
N MET A 52 14.62 1.65 9.13
CA MET A 52 13.47 0.86 8.69
C MET A 52 12.34 1.74 8.14
N ALA A 53 12.03 2.86 8.79
CA ALA A 53 11.01 3.79 8.32
C ALA A 53 11.37 4.40 6.95
N SER A 54 12.65 4.76 6.76
CA SER A 54 13.15 5.27 5.47
C SER A 54 13.03 4.22 4.37
N GLU A 55 13.35 2.96 4.65
CA GLU A 55 13.19 1.84 3.71
C GLU A 55 11.72 1.62 3.34
N VAL A 56 10.81 1.64 4.32
CA VAL A 56 9.37 1.52 4.11
C VAL A 56 8.87 2.63 3.19
N ILE A 57 9.26 3.89 3.42
CA ILE A 57 8.85 5.01 2.57
C ILE A 57 9.33 4.79 1.12
N ALA A 58 10.59 4.42 0.93
CA ALA A 58 11.17 4.22 -0.40
C ALA A 58 10.51 3.07 -1.16
N GLN A 59 10.40 1.89 -0.52
CA GLN A 59 9.88 0.69 -1.16
C GLN A 59 8.38 0.80 -1.43
N GLN A 60 7.59 1.19 -0.42
CA GLN A 60 6.14 1.27 -0.53
C GLN A 60 5.70 2.42 -1.45
N GLY A 61 6.46 3.53 -1.48
CA GLY A 61 6.26 4.62 -2.44
C GLY A 61 6.45 4.17 -3.89
N ALA A 62 7.50 3.39 -4.16
CA ALA A 62 7.74 2.83 -5.48
C ALA A 62 6.65 1.81 -5.89
N GLU A 63 6.16 1.01 -4.94
CA GLU A 63 5.08 0.05 -5.16
C GLU A 63 3.74 0.73 -5.45
N ILE A 64 3.39 1.80 -4.73
CA ILE A 64 2.22 2.63 -5.05
C ILE A 64 2.28 3.11 -6.51
N GLY A 65 3.45 3.59 -6.95
CA GLY A 65 3.66 4.02 -8.34
C GLY A 65 3.44 2.89 -9.35
N ARG A 66 3.95 1.68 -9.06
CA ARG A 66 3.73 0.49 -9.90
C ARG A 66 2.25 0.10 -9.95
N MET A 67 1.59 0.00 -8.79
CA MET A 67 0.18 -0.39 -8.70
C MET A 67 -0.75 0.58 -9.45
N ARG A 68 -0.49 1.89 -9.37
CA ARG A 68 -1.26 2.89 -10.12
C ARG A 68 -1.11 2.76 -11.64
N ARG A 69 0.09 2.42 -12.13
CA ARG A 69 0.31 2.17 -13.56
C ARG A 69 -0.48 0.95 -14.03
N ILE A 70 -0.35 -0.16 -13.31
CA ILE A 70 -1.09 -1.39 -13.63
C ILE A 70 -2.61 -1.11 -13.57
N GLN A 71 -3.08 -0.37 -12.57
CA GLN A 71 -4.49 -0.03 -12.45
C GLN A 71 -5.00 0.79 -13.65
N ALA A 72 -4.21 1.75 -14.15
CA ALA A 72 -4.55 2.52 -15.34
C ALA A 72 -4.64 1.64 -16.60
N GLU A 73 -3.77 0.63 -16.72
CA GLU A 73 -3.78 -0.33 -17.84
C GLU A 73 -4.98 -1.29 -17.80
N LEU A 74 -5.59 -1.53 -16.63
CA LEU A 74 -6.77 -2.38 -16.46
C LEU A 74 -8.11 -1.71 -16.85
N THR A 75 -8.14 -0.39 -16.88
CA THR A 75 -9.29 0.42 -17.31
C THR A 75 -9.00 0.99 -18.70
N PRO A 76 -9.37 0.29 -19.79
CA PRO A 76 -9.20 0.80 -21.15
C PRO A 76 -10.01 2.07 -21.42
#